data_AF-A0AAV4ND56-F1
#
_entry.id   AF-A0AAV4ND56-F1
#
_cell.length_a   1.000
_cell.length_b   1.000
_cell.length_c   1.000
_cell.angle_alpha   90.00
_cell.angle_beta   90.00
_cell.angle_gamma   90.00
#
_symmetry.space_group_name_H-M   'P 1'
#
loop_
_entity.id
_entity.type
_entity.pdbx_description
1 polymer ?
#
loop_
_entity_poly.entity_id
_entity_poly.type
_entity_poly.pdbx_seq_one_letter_code
_entity_poly.pdbx_strand_id
1 'polypeptide(L)'
;MHTVLPPSHMSYNSIFERHEAVSYTIIATDVEERLIFHEYYAGENVIQNFLNTLKFSRKNPKKMHSVMPMVENPNTVYDLNTCHICKKNSKWVIYGVRDHCHWGSGYINGLAHQSCNLNYRATYFVPVVIHNSRNYDTHLILKIYRQILPKL
;
A
#
# COMPACT_ATOMS: atom_id res chain seq x y z
N MET A 1 -25.81 -27.52 -31.17
CA MET A 1 -26.12 -26.19 -30.59
C MET A 1 -26.52 -25.28 -31.73
N HIS A 2 -27.78 -24.81 -31.76
CA HIS A 2 -28.29 -23.93 -32.80
C HIS A 2 -27.92 -22.50 -32.46
N THR A 3 -27.07 -21.86 -33.28
CA THR A 3 -26.81 -20.43 -33.23
C THR A 3 -27.99 -19.70 -33.87
N VAL A 4 -28.79 -19.02 -33.06
CA VAL A 4 -29.83 -18.11 -33.54
C VAL A 4 -29.16 -16.77 -33.87
N LEU A 5 -29.09 -16.44 -35.16
CA LEU A 5 -28.58 -15.14 -35.61
C LEU A 5 -29.68 -14.06 -35.36
N PRO A 6 -29.32 -12.87 -34.86
CA PRO A 6 -30.29 -11.80 -34.62
C PRO A 6 -30.82 -11.21 -35.94
N PRO A 7 -32.05 -10.66 -35.96
CA PRO A 7 -32.67 -10.11 -37.17
C PRO A 7 -31.91 -8.90 -37.73
N SER A 8 -31.74 -8.83 -39.05
CA SER A 8 -30.97 -7.80 -39.78
C SER A 8 -31.51 -6.36 -39.67
N HIS A 9 -32.69 -6.17 -39.10
CA HIS A 9 -33.38 -4.87 -39.04
C HIS A 9 -33.47 -4.27 -37.64
N MET A 10 -32.90 -4.92 -36.61
CA MET A 10 -32.90 -4.42 -35.25
C MET A 10 -31.55 -4.64 -34.57
N SER A 11 -31.00 -3.60 -33.96
CA SER A 11 -29.91 -3.78 -33.00
C SER A 11 -30.44 -4.56 -31.79
N TYR A 12 -29.85 -5.71 -31.50
CA TYR A 12 -30.22 -6.54 -30.36
C TYR A 12 -29.13 -6.45 -29.28
N ASN A 13 -29.48 -5.96 -28.10
CA ASN A 13 -28.58 -5.92 -26.94
C ASN A 13 -28.97 -7.04 -25.96
N SER A 14 -28.80 -8.30 -26.36
CA SER A 14 -28.89 -9.40 -25.40
C SER A 14 -27.60 -9.54 -24.63
N ILE A 15 -27.70 -9.42 -23.30
CA ILE A 15 -26.59 -9.72 -22.40
C ILE A 15 -26.40 -11.25 -22.42
N PHE A 16 -25.35 -11.72 -23.09
CA PHE A 16 -25.02 -13.14 -23.15
C PHE A 16 -24.14 -13.60 -21.98
N GLU A 17 -23.35 -12.67 -21.41
CA GLU A 17 -22.39 -12.97 -20.36
C GLU A 17 -22.51 -11.98 -19.21
N ARG A 18 -22.54 -12.51 -17.99
CA ARG A 18 -22.56 -11.72 -16.77
C ARG A 18 -21.17 -11.81 -16.13
N HIS A 19 -20.46 -10.69 -16.14
CA HIS A 19 -19.17 -10.59 -15.47
C HIS A 19 -19.38 -10.32 -13.98
N GLU A 20 -19.03 -11.29 -13.15
CA GLU A 20 -19.08 -11.19 -11.69
C GLU A 20 -17.71 -11.47 -11.10
N ALA A 21 -17.39 -10.77 -10.01
CA ALA A 21 -16.16 -11.04 -9.29
C ALA A 21 -16.26 -12.39 -8.57
N VAL A 22 -15.25 -13.24 -8.76
CA VAL A 22 -15.19 -14.60 -8.20
C VAL A 22 -14.29 -14.66 -6.96
N SER A 23 -13.22 -13.86 -6.96
CA SER A 23 -12.27 -13.82 -5.85
C SER A 23 -11.52 -12.49 -5.78
N TYR A 24 -10.83 -12.27 -4.66
CA TYR A 24 -9.82 -11.22 -4.51
C TYR A 24 -8.68 -11.70 -3.63
N THR A 25 -7.53 -11.03 -3.78
CA THR A 25 -6.41 -11.12 -2.84
C THR A 25 -5.97 -9.71 -2.44
N ILE A 26 -5.74 -9.49 -1.15
CA ILE A 26 -5.08 -8.29 -0.63
C ILE A 26 -3.76 -8.73 -0.01
N ILE A 27 -2.67 -8.13 -0.49
CA ILE A 27 -1.34 -8.26 0.09
C ILE A 27 -0.92 -6.87 0.56
N ALA A 28 -0.44 -6.76 1.79
CA ALA A 28 0.27 -5.59 2.25
C ALA A 28 1.64 -6.01 2.78
N THR A 29 2.63 -5.17 2.48
CA THR A 29 4.01 -5.32 2.94
C THR A 29 4.45 -4.08 3.70
N ASP A 30 5.50 -4.21 4.51
CA ASP A 30 6.21 -3.05 5.05
C ASP A 30 7.28 -2.51 4.07
N VAL A 31 8.07 -1.54 4.55
CA VAL A 31 9.15 -0.89 3.77
C VAL A 31 10.33 -1.83 3.47
N GLU A 32 10.42 -2.98 4.15
CA GLU A 32 11.43 -4.01 3.92
C GLU A 32 10.86 -5.18 3.08
N GLU A 33 9.73 -4.95 2.40
CA GLU A 33 9.00 -5.93 1.58
C GLU A 33 8.53 -7.16 2.36
N ARG A 34 8.47 -7.09 3.69
CA ARG A 34 7.96 -8.19 4.52
C ARG A 34 6.45 -8.20 4.48
N LEU A 35 5.87 -9.39 4.36
CA LEU A 35 4.42 -9.58 4.38
C LEU A 35 3.84 -9.22 5.75
N ILE A 36 2.99 -8.19 5.81
CA ILE A 36 2.31 -7.75 7.04
C ILE A 36 0.85 -8.17 7.07
N PHE A 37 0.24 -8.38 5.90
CA PHE A 37 -1.15 -8.78 5.77
C PHE A 37 -1.36 -9.53 4.46
N HIS A 38 -2.08 -10.64 4.53
CA HIS A 38 -2.51 -11.40 3.38
C HIS A 38 -3.91 -11.92 3.61
N GLU A 39 -4.84 -11.54 2.74
CA GLU A 39 -6.20 -12.07 2.74
C GLU A 39 -6.54 -12.53 1.32
N TYR A 40 -7.06 -13.76 1.22
CA TYR A 40 -7.65 -14.30 0.00
C TYR A 40 -9.09 -14.69 0.27
N TYR A 41 -9.97 -14.35 -0.66
CA TYR A 41 -11.37 -14.75 -0.58
C TYR A 41 -11.89 -15.12 -1.95
N ALA A 42 -12.65 -16.22 -2.02
CA ALA A 42 -13.44 -16.63 -3.17
C ALA A 42 -14.81 -17.10 -2.68
N GLY A 43 -15.89 -16.70 -3.34
CA GLY A 43 -17.24 -17.05 -2.92
C GLY A 43 -18.29 -16.09 -3.42
N GLU A 44 -19.36 -15.93 -2.65
CA GLU A 44 -20.43 -14.98 -2.97
C GLU A 44 -20.11 -13.58 -2.46
N ASN A 45 -20.70 -12.55 -3.08
CA ASN A 45 -20.58 -11.16 -2.61
C ASN A 45 -19.12 -10.68 -2.48
N VAL A 46 -18.23 -11.15 -3.37
CA VAL A 46 -16.77 -10.92 -3.34
C VAL A 46 -16.43 -9.44 -3.17
N ILE A 47 -17.07 -8.55 -3.93
CA ILE A 47 -16.83 -7.10 -3.86
C ILE A 47 -17.24 -6.52 -2.50
N GLN A 48 -18.35 -6.99 -1.92
CA GLN A 48 -18.79 -6.54 -0.61
C GLN A 48 -17.82 -7.00 0.49
N ASN A 49 -17.35 -8.25 0.42
CA ASN A 49 -16.35 -8.79 1.32
C ASN A 49 -15.03 -8.00 1.20
N PHE A 50 -14.54 -7.79 -0.03
CA PHE A 50 -13.37 -6.96 -0.32
C PHE A 50 -13.45 -5.57 0.34
N LEU A 51 -14.57 -4.86 0.17
CA LEU A 51 -14.77 -3.54 0.77
C LEU A 51 -14.78 -3.59 2.31
N ASN A 52 -15.31 -4.65 2.91
CA ASN A 52 -15.31 -4.82 4.36
C ASN A 52 -13.90 -5.12 4.89
N THR A 53 -13.14 -5.97 4.20
CA THR A 53 -11.73 -6.25 4.52
C THR A 53 -10.87 -5.00 4.42
N LEU A 54 -11.07 -4.17 3.38
CA LEU A 54 -10.40 -2.87 3.27
C LEU A 54 -10.75 -1.89 4.41
N LYS A 55 -12.01 -1.89 4.89
CA LYS A 55 -12.39 -1.06 6.05
C LYS A 55 -11.71 -1.55 7.33
N PHE A 56 -11.62 -2.87 7.51
CA PHE A 56 -10.95 -3.44 8.67
C PHE A 56 -9.44 -3.15 8.66
N SER A 57 -8.80 -3.23 7.50
CA SER A 57 -7.36 -2.95 7.34
C SER A 57 -7.00 -1.47 7.52
N ARG A 58 -7.97 -0.53 7.43
CA ARG A 58 -7.78 0.89 7.82
C ARG A 58 -7.52 1.11 9.31
N LYS A 59 -7.60 0.08 10.17
CA LYS A 59 -7.31 0.23 11.60
C LYS A 59 -5.81 0.41 11.86
N ASN A 60 -5.41 1.69 11.95
CA ASN A 60 -4.22 2.28 12.60
C ASN A 60 -3.20 3.03 11.71
N PRO A 61 -3.62 4.06 10.95
CA PRO A 61 -2.67 5.06 10.44
C PRO A 61 -1.98 5.85 11.58
N LYS A 62 -2.52 5.82 12.80
CA LYS A 62 -1.93 6.50 13.97
C LYS A 62 -0.50 6.01 14.29
N LYS A 63 -0.18 4.75 14.00
CA LYS A 63 1.18 4.19 14.18
C LYS A 63 2.16 4.70 13.12
N MET A 64 1.69 5.14 11.96
CA MET A 64 2.56 5.71 10.93
C MET A 64 3.05 7.10 11.32
N HIS A 65 2.25 7.88 12.04
CA HIS A 65 2.61 9.24 12.45
C HIS A 65 3.18 9.34 13.87
N SER A 66 3.37 8.22 14.57
CA SER A 66 4.00 8.25 15.88
C SER A 66 5.48 8.55 15.74
N VAL A 67 5.95 9.57 16.46
CA VAL A 67 7.38 9.86 16.58
C VAL A 67 8.03 8.66 17.26
N MET A 68 8.96 8.01 16.58
CA MET A 68 9.75 6.93 17.15
C MET A 68 10.87 7.51 18.02
N PRO A 69 11.11 6.96 19.22
CA PRO A 69 12.30 7.32 19.98
C PRO A 69 13.54 6.81 19.24
N MET A 70 14.65 7.55 19.33
CA MET A 70 15.94 7.04 18.87
C MET A 70 16.47 5.97 19.83
N VAL A 71 16.79 4.81 19.28
CA VAL A 71 17.30 3.65 20.03
C VAL A 71 18.61 3.20 19.40
N GLU A 72 19.63 2.93 20.21
CA GLU A 72 20.87 2.34 19.73
C GLU A 72 20.62 0.90 19.25
N ASN A 73 21.17 0.54 18.09
CA ASN A 73 21.03 -0.80 17.55
C ASN A 73 22.17 -1.69 18.09
N PRO A 74 21.89 -2.70 18.94
CA PRO A 74 22.93 -3.52 19.55
C PRO A 74 23.67 -4.42 18.57
N ASN A 75 23.09 -4.66 17.38
CA ASN A 75 23.63 -5.59 16.39
C ASN A 75 24.43 -4.90 15.28
N THR A 76 24.53 -3.57 15.31
CA THR A 76 25.17 -2.80 14.24
C THR A 76 25.97 -1.65 14.77
N VAL A 77 27.15 -1.41 14.19
CA VAL A 77 27.93 -0.18 14.41
C VAL A 77 27.88 0.63 13.12
N TYR A 78 27.63 1.92 13.21
CA TYR A 78 27.63 2.84 12.07
C TYR A 78 28.94 3.63 11.99
N ASP A 79 29.36 3.95 10.76
CA ASP A 79 30.57 4.73 10.52
C ASP A 79 30.45 6.15 11.09
N LEU A 80 31.44 6.53 11.89
CA LEU A 80 31.52 7.83 12.55
C LEU A 80 32.23 8.88 11.70
N ASN A 81 32.60 8.61 10.45
CA ASN A 81 33.28 9.56 9.56
C ASN A 81 32.50 9.86 8.28
N THR A 82 31.53 9.00 7.93
CA THR A 82 30.83 9.05 6.64
C THR A 82 29.32 9.17 6.83
N CYS A 83 28.69 10.02 6.01
CA CYS A 83 27.22 10.10 5.94
C CYS A 83 26.64 8.79 5.42
N HIS A 84 25.78 8.14 6.20
CA HIS A 84 25.20 6.86 5.80
C HIS A 84 24.21 6.99 4.61
N ILE A 85 23.68 8.19 4.33
CA ILE A 85 22.78 8.45 3.18
C ILE A 85 23.58 8.65 1.89
N CYS A 86 24.45 9.66 1.83
CA CYS A 86 25.16 10.03 0.60
C CYS A 86 26.56 9.41 0.47
N LYS A 87 27.00 8.67 1.49
CA LYS A 87 28.30 7.97 1.56
C LYS A 87 29.53 8.87 1.42
N LYS A 88 29.42 10.15 1.76
CA LYS A 88 30.53 11.13 1.74
C LYS A 88 31.05 11.42 3.15
N ASN A 89 32.36 11.65 3.26
CA ASN A 89 33.01 12.03 4.51
C ASN A 89 32.48 13.38 5.03
N SER A 90 32.39 13.51 6.35
CA SER A 90 31.86 14.70 7.01
C SER A 90 32.67 15.07 8.25
N LYS A 91 32.73 16.38 8.53
CA LYS A 91 33.17 16.90 9.81
C LYS A 91 31.93 17.18 10.65
N TRP A 92 31.59 16.25 11.53
CA TRP A 92 30.31 16.26 12.28
C TRP A 92 30.13 17.39 13.28
N VAL A 93 31.23 18.08 13.63
CA VAL A 93 31.30 19.12 14.68
C VAL A 93 30.22 20.20 14.53
N ILE A 94 29.73 20.45 13.31
CA ILE A 94 28.77 21.54 13.05
C ILE A 94 27.44 21.04 12.44
N TYR A 95 27.42 19.94 11.67
CA TYR A 95 26.26 19.54 10.86
C TYR A 95 25.89 18.05 10.94
N GLY A 96 26.44 17.32 11.92
CA GLY A 96 26.12 15.90 12.12
C GLY A 96 24.83 15.70 12.90
N VAL A 97 23.94 14.89 12.34
CA VAL A 97 22.72 14.41 13.03
C VAL A 97 22.68 12.88 12.99
N ARG A 98 21.98 12.28 13.95
CA ARG A 98 21.67 10.84 13.93
C ARG A 98 20.34 10.64 13.20
N ASP A 99 20.39 9.90 12.11
CA ASP A 99 19.19 9.41 11.42
C ASP A 99 18.77 8.08 12.06
N HIS A 100 17.47 7.81 12.12
CA HIS A 100 16.93 6.59 12.71
C HIS A 100 15.71 6.09 11.95
N CYS A 101 15.38 4.81 12.14
CA CYS A 101 14.21 4.20 11.55
C CYS A 101 12.93 4.79 12.16
N HIS A 102 12.11 5.43 11.33
CA HIS A 102 10.81 5.98 11.75
C HIS A 102 9.71 4.92 11.81
N TRP A 103 10.01 3.66 11.47
CA TRP A 103 9.04 2.57 11.44
C TRP A 103 9.42 1.46 12.41
N GLY A 104 8.65 1.33 13.50
CA GLY A 104 8.73 0.19 14.42
C GLY A 104 9.86 0.28 15.44
N SER A 105 11.12 0.14 15.02
CA SER A 105 12.25 -0.09 15.94
C SER A 105 12.85 1.17 16.56
N GLY A 106 12.80 2.31 15.85
CA GLY A 106 13.50 3.52 16.28
C GLY A 106 15.03 3.45 16.16
N TYR A 107 15.56 2.39 15.55
CA TYR A 107 17.01 2.14 15.54
C TYR A 107 17.77 3.18 14.72
N ILE A 108 18.88 3.67 15.29
CA ILE A 108 19.79 4.58 14.60
C ILE A 108 20.39 3.87 13.38
N ASN A 109 20.23 4.48 12.21
CA ASN A 109 20.80 3.99 10.94
C ASN A 109 22.24 4.48 10.77
N GLY A 110 22.55 5.66 11.30
CA GLY A 110 23.91 6.21 11.38
C GLY A 110 23.96 7.73 11.37
N LEU A 111 25.16 8.27 11.21
CA LEU A 111 25.36 9.71 11.07
C LEU A 111 24.95 10.20 9.68
N ALA A 112 24.34 11.37 9.63
CA ALA A 112 23.92 12.03 8.41
C ALA A 112 24.27 13.52 8.45
N HIS A 113 24.50 14.11 7.27
CA HIS A 113 24.44 15.57 7.17
C HIS A 113 23.02 16.03 7.50
N GLN A 114 22.88 17.17 8.16
CA GLN A 114 21.57 17.78 8.40
C GLN A 114 20.72 17.90 7.12
N SER A 115 21.33 18.33 6.00
CA SER A 115 20.65 18.43 4.71
C SER A 115 20.24 17.08 4.13
N CYS A 116 21.08 16.05 4.27
CA CYS A 116 20.75 14.69 3.85
C CYS A 116 19.56 14.16 4.66
N ASN A 117 19.61 14.31 5.99
CA ASN A 117 18.54 13.85 6.90
C ASN A 117 17.20 14.54 6.61
N LEU A 118 17.19 15.85 6.40
CA LEU A 118 15.96 16.59 6.08
C LEU A 118 15.35 16.15 4.73
N ASN A 119 16.19 15.82 3.76
CA ASN A 119 15.74 15.35 2.45
C ASN A 119 15.34 13.86 2.47
N TYR A 120 15.95 13.06 3.34
CA TYR A 120 15.67 11.64 3.55
C TYR A 120 14.47 11.45 4.48
N ARG A 121 13.36 12.10 4.12
CA ARG A 121 12.14 12.09 4.92
C ARG A 121 11.37 10.77 4.75
N ALA A 122 10.83 10.28 5.86
CA ALA A 122 9.84 9.21 5.82
C ALA A 122 8.61 9.62 5.01
N THR A 123 8.21 8.81 4.03
CA THR A 123 6.96 8.99 3.29
C THR A 123 5.85 8.14 3.92
N TYR A 124 4.76 8.77 4.33
CA TYR A 124 3.60 8.08 4.91
C TYR A 124 2.54 7.70 3.85
N PHE A 125 2.92 7.75 2.58
CA PHE A 125 2.08 7.33 1.48
C PHE A 125 2.19 5.82 1.28
N VAL A 126 1.06 5.11 1.36
CA VAL A 126 1.00 3.69 1.03
C VAL A 126 0.66 3.57 -0.46
N PRO A 127 1.59 3.13 -1.32
CA PRO A 127 1.28 2.89 -2.72
C PRO A 127 0.28 1.74 -2.83
N VAL A 128 -0.85 2.01 -3.49
CA VAL A 128 -1.87 0.98 -3.78
C VAL A 128 -1.77 0.62 -5.26
N VAL A 129 -1.44 -0.64 -5.53
CA VAL A 129 -1.40 -1.19 -6.89
C VAL A 129 -2.61 -2.09 -7.08
N ILE A 130 -3.42 -1.77 -8.10
CA ILE A 130 -4.58 -2.58 -8.49
C ILE A 130 -4.30 -3.10 -9.90
N HIS A 131 -4.20 -4.42 -10.04
CA HIS A 131 -3.73 -5.09 -11.24
C HIS A 131 -4.58 -4.83 -12.50
N ASN A 132 -5.84 -4.36 -12.36
CA ASN A 132 -6.73 -4.14 -13.49
C ASN A 132 -7.65 -2.91 -13.38
N SER A 133 -7.23 -1.87 -12.65
CA SER A 133 -8.13 -0.72 -12.36
C SER A 133 -8.45 0.19 -13.55
N ARG A 134 -7.74 0.07 -14.68
CA ARG A 134 -8.06 0.82 -15.90
C ARG A 134 -9.20 0.20 -16.71
N ASN A 135 -9.52 -1.05 -16.43
CA ASN A 135 -10.46 -1.84 -17.20
C ASN A 135 -11.72 -2.13 -16.37
N TYR A 136 -12.41 -3.23 -16.68
CA TYR A 136 -13.76 -3.53 -16.23
C TYR A 136 -13.91 -3.65 -14.70
N ASP A 137 -12.90 -4.13 -13.99
CA ASP A 137 -13.01 -4.51 -12.57
C ASP A 137 -13.37 -3.33 -11.65
N THR A 138 -12.91 -2.12 -11.98
CA THR A 138 -13.28 -0.92 -11.22
C THR A 138 -14.78 -0.60 -11.32
N HIS A 139 -15.43 -0.93 -12.44
CA HIS A 139 -16.88 -0.73 -12.58
C HIS A 139 -17.66 -1.61 -11.61
N LEU A 140 -17.22 -2.85 -11.38
CA LEU A 140 -17.84 -3.76 -10.41
C LEU A 140 -17.70 -3.21 -8.98
N ILE A 141 -16.51 -2.73 -8.62
CA ILE A 141 -16.25 -2.14 -7.31
C ILE A 141 -17.12 -0.90 -7.09
N LEU A 142 -17.14 0.04 -8.04
CA LEU A 142 -17.89 1.29 -7.94
C LEU A 142 -19.40 1.07 -7.89
N LYS A 143 -19.92 0.10 -8.67
CA LYS A 143 -21.34 -0.25 -8.68
C LYS A 143 -21.80 -0.70 -7.29
N ILE A 144 -21.07 -1.64 -6.70
CA ILE A 144 -21.39 -2.18 -5.38
C ILE A 144 -21.16 -1.13 -4.29
N TYR A 145 -20.05 -0.38 -4.35
CA TYR A 145 -19.80 0.72 -3.41
C TYR A 145 -20.94 1.74 -3.36
N ARG A 146 -21.49 2.14 -4.52
CA ARG A 146 -22.67 3.03 -4.60
C ARG A 146 -23.92 2.47 -3.96
N GLN A 147 -24.13 1.16 -4.02
CA GLN A 147 -25.27 0.50 -3.40
C GLN A 147 -25.15 0.43 -1.86
N ILE A 148 -23.92 0.46 -1.34
CA ILE A 148 -23.62 0.35 0.09
C ILE A 148 -23.44 1.71 0.76
N LEU A 149 -23.11 2.76 -0.02
CA LEU A 149 -22.97 4.15 0.42
C LEU A 149 -24.13 4.68 1.30
N PRO A 150 -25.42 4.34 1.08
CA PRO A 150 -26.51 4.78 1.95
C PRO A 150 -26.52 4.14 3.35
N LYS A 151 -25.66 3.14 3.60
CA LYS A 151 -25.59 2.34 4.83
C LYS A 151 -24.25 2.48 5.58
N LEU A 152 -23.42 3.45 5.17
CA LEU A 152 -22.16 3.83 5.81
C LEU A 152 -22.31 5.20 6.48
#